data_AF-A0A4U9HF97-F1
#
_entry.id   AF-A0A4U9HF97-F1
#
_cell.length_a   1.000
_cell.length_b   1.000
_cell.length_c   1.000
_cell.angle_alpha   90.00
_cell.angle_beta   90.00
_cell.angle_gamma   90.00
#
_symmetry.space_group_name_H-M   'P 1'
#
loop_
_entity.id
_entity.type
_entity.pdbx_description
1 polymer ?
#
loop_
_entity_poly.entity_id
_entity_poly.type
_entity_poly.pdbx_seq_one_letter_code
_entity_poly.pdbx_strand_id
1 'polypeptide(L)'
;MSPQMQTKLLRFLNDGTFRRVGEDHEVHVDVRVICATQKNLIELVQRGEFREDLYYRLNVLTITVPPLRERPQDIMPLTELFVARFADEQGVARPKLSSDLNSFLSKYGWPGNVRQLKNAIYRALTQTEGFELRPQDIVLPEF
;
A
#
# COMPACT_ATOMS: atom_id res chain seq x y z
N MET A 1 -11.53 13.41 -5.11
CA MET A 1 -11.61 14.62 -4.26
C MET A 1 -12.44 15.65 -5.02
N SER A 2 -13.50 16.21 -4.43
CA SER A 2 -14.32 17.20 -5.13
C SER A 2 -13.53 18.48 -5.41
N PRO A 3 -13.88 19.27 -6.45
CA PRO A 3 -13.19 20.53 -6.75
C PRO A 3 -13.19 21.52 -5.57
N GLN A 4 -14.29 21.54 -4.79
CA GLN A 4 -14.39 22.34 -3.57
C GLN A 4 -13.37 21.92 -2.51
N MET A 5 -13.18 20.61 -2.33
CA MET A 5 -12.19 20.10 -1.38
C MET A 5 -10.75 20.39 -1.83
N GLN A 6 -10.46 20.31 -3.14
CA GLN A 6 -9.15 20.69 -3.67
C GLN A 6 -8.81 22.15 -3.38
N THR A 7 -9.79 23.05 -3.49
CA THR A 7 -9.64 24.47 -3.19
C THR A 7 -9.38 24.70 -1.69
N LYS A 8 -10.11 24.01 -0.81
CA LYS A 8 -9.91 24.09 0.64
C LYS A 8 -8.54 23.55 1.06
N LEU A 9 -8.11 22.43 0.47
CA LEU A 9 -6.81 21.84 0.74
C LEU A 9 -5.67 22.74 0.27
N LEU A 10 -5.78 23.34 -0.92
CA LEU A 10 -4.78 24.29 -1.41
C LEU A 10 -4.60 25.47 -0.45
N ARG A 11 -5.71 26.06 0.01
CA ARG A 11 -5.68 27.16 1.00
C ARG A 11 -4.98 26.72 2.28
N PHE A 12 -5.35 25.55 2.80
CA PHE A 12 -4.72 24.98 3.99
C PHE A 12 -3.20 24.77 3.81
N LEU A 13 -2.76 24.24 2.67
CA LEU A 13 -1.35 24.02 2.38
C LEU A 13 -0.55 25.31 2.24
N ASN A 14 -1.20 26.42 1.86
CA ASN A 14 -0.57 27.73 1.72
C ASN A 14 -0.48 28.46 3.05
N ASP A 15 -1.58 28.50 3.81
CA ASP A 15 -1.74 29.39 4.97
C ASP A 15 -1.53 28.65 6.31
N GLY A 16 -1.59 27.31 6.32
CA GLY A 16 -1.61 26.49 7.54
C GLY A 16 -2.90 26.63 8.34
N THR A 17 -3.93 27.28 7.78
CA THR A 17 -5.21 27.54 8.45
C THR A 17 -6.38 26.88 7.74
N PHE A 18 -7.38 26.50 8.51
CA PHE A 18 -8.65 26.00 7.98
C PHE A 18 -9.82 26.39 8.87
N ARG A 19 -11.05 26.24 8.35
CA ARG A 19 -12.29 26.40 9.12
C ARG A 19 -13.01 25.08 9.22
N ARG A 20 -13.60 24.80 10.39
CA ARG A 20 -14.51 23.65 10.52
C ARG A 20 -15.79 23.92 9.75
N VAL A 21 -16.49 22.86 9.37
CA VAL A 21 -17.75 22.99 8.64
C VAL A 21 -18.78 23.66 9.55
N GLY A 22 -19.33 24.79 9.11
CA GLY A 22 -20.30 25.57 9.88
C GLY A 22 -19.68 26.54 10.90
N GLU A 23 -18.36 26.65 10.95
CA GLU A 23 -17.64 27.57 11.84
C GLU A 23 -16.98 28.69 11.02
N ASP A 24 -17.07 29.93 11.48
CA ASP A 24 -16.41 31.09 10.84
C ASP A 24 -14.98 31.31 11.34
N HIS A 25 -14.65 30.72 12.49
CA HIS A 25 -13.33 30.83 13.10
C HIS A 25 -12.28 30.00 12.34
N GLU A 26 -11.13 30.63 12.08
CA GLU A 26 -9.97 29.98 11.48
C GLU A 26 -9.06 29.38 12.55
N VAL A 27 -8.68 28.13 12.34
CA VAL A 27 -7.74 27.40 13.21
C VAL A 27 -6.44 27.24 12.46
N HIS A 28 -5.34 27.71 13.06
CA HIS A 28 -3.99 27.46 12.58
C HIS A 28 -3.44 26.16 13.19
N VAL A 29 -2.78 25.35 12.36
CA VAL A 29 -2.10 24.13 12.81
C VAL A 29 -0.76 23.96 12.10
N ASP A 30 0.21 23.44 12.82
CA ASP A 30 1.50 23.02 12.25
C ASP A 30 1.50 21.49 12.11
N VAL A 31 1.39 21.02 10.87
CA VAL A 31 1.32 19.60 10.54
C VAL A 31 2.10 19.27 9.29
N ARG A 32 2.67 18.07 9.25
CA ARG A 32 3.26 17.50 8.04
C ARG A 32 2.19 16.80 7.22
N VAL A 33 2.03 17.19 5.96
CA VAL A 33 1.10 16.55 5.03
C VAL A 33 1.82 15.48 4.22
N ILE A 34 1.27 14.27 4.19
CA ILE A 34 1.70 13.16 3.34
C ILE A 34 0.48 12.73 2.51
N CYS A 35 0.64 12.66 1.19
CA CYS A 35 -0.42 12.24 0.28
C CYS A 35 0.02 10.99 -0.50
N ALA A 36 -0.94 10.17 -0.88
CA ALA A 36 -0.72 9.01 -1.73
C ALA A 36 -1.83 8.92 -2.77
N THR A 37 -1.49 8.46 -3.97
CA THR A 37 -2.44 8.27 -5.07
C THR A 37 -1.99 7.10 -5.93
N GLN A 38 -2.95 6.31 -6.39
CA GLN A 38 -2.73 5.31 -7.43
C GLN A 38 -2.98 5.89 -8.83
N LYS A 39 -3.70 7.00 -8.93
CA LYS A 39 -3.99 7.67 -10.20
C LYS A 39 -2.83 8.58 -10.61
N ASN A 40 -2.57 8.66 -11.91
CA ASN A 40 -1.65 9.63 -12.47
C ASN A 40 -2.25 11.05 -12.36
N LEU A 41 -1.72 11.87 -11.45
CA LEU A 41 -2.24 13.23 -11.23
C LEU A 41 -2.05 14.13 -12.44
N ILE A 42 -0.99 13.93 -13.24
CA ILE A 42 -0.73 14.75 -14.44
C ILE A 42 -1.84 14.52 -15.46
N GLU A 43 -2.25 13.27 -15.68
CA GLU A 43 -3.39 12.95 -16.55
C GLU A 43 -4.70 13.56 -16.02
N LEU A 44 -4.90 13.57 -14.70
CA LEU A 44 -6.10 14.18 -14.11
C LEU A 44 -6.10 15.72 -14.24
N VAL A 45 -4.92 16.36 -14.17
CA VAL A 45 -4.78 17.79 -14.44
C VAL A 45 -5.13 18.09 -15.89
N GLN A 46 -4.62 17.31 -16.84
CA GLN A 46 -4.92 17.46 -18.27
C GLN A 46 -6.42 17.28 -18.58
N ARG A 47 -7.12 16.44 -17.82
CA ARG A 47 -8.58 16.23 -17.94
C ARG A 47 -9.42 17.28 -17.19
N GLY A 48 -8.79 18.22 -16.47
CA GLY A 48 -9.48 19.21 -15.64
C GLY A 48 -10.13 18.63 -14.38
N GLU A 49 -9.83 17.38 -14.02
CA GLU A 49 -10.35 16.72 -12.82
C GLU A 49 -9.53 17.06 -11.57
N PHE A 50 -8.30 17.56 -11.75
CA PHE A 50 -7.39 17.94 -10.68
C PHE A 50 -6.80 19.32 -10.95
N ARG A 51 -6.74 20.18 -9.92
CA ARG A 51 -6.17 21.51 -10.07
C ARG A 51 -4.65 21.46 -10.19
N GLU A 52 -4.12 22.18 -11.17
CA GLU A 52 -2.70 22.29 -11.45
C GLU A 52 -1.91 22.90 -10.28
N ASP A 53 -2.44 23.97 -9.66
CA ASP A 53 -1.82 24.63 -8.50
C ASP A 53 -1.67 23.70 -7.28
N LEU A 54 -2.70 22.90 -6.99
CA LEU A 54 -2.64 21.88 -5.94
C LEU A 54 -1.65 20.77 -6.29
N TYR A 55 -1.57 20.36 -7.56
CA TYR A 55 -0.59 19.37 -8.01
C TYR A 55 0.83 19.83 -7.71
N TYR A 56 1.20 21.06 -8.10
CA TYR A 56 2.53 21.58 -7.83
C TYR A 56 2.82 21.75 -6.33
N ARG A 57 1.81 22.10 -5.52
CA ARG A 57 1.99 22.21 -4.05
C ARG A 57 2.22 20.86 -3.38
N LEU A 58 1.63 19.78 -3.91
CA LEU A 58 1.81 18.42 -3.40
C LEU A 58 3.07 17.75 -3.96
N ASN A 59 3.40 18.00 -5.22
CA ASN A 59 4.47 17.33 -5.96
C ASN A 59 5.85 17.97 -5.73
N VAL A 60 6.15 18.34 -4.49
CA VAL A 60 7.46 18.88 -4.09
C VAL A 60 8.47 17.75 -3.90
N LEU A 61 8.07 16.68 -3.22
CA LEU A 61 8.86 15.47 -3.04
C LEU A 61 7.98 14.26 -3.31
N THR A 62 8.31 13.52 -4.37
CA THR A 62 7.53 12.38 -4.82
C THR A 62 8.33 11.09 -4.67
N ILE A 63 7.75 10.13 -3.96
CA ILE A 63 8.31 8.80 -3.79
C ILE A 63 7.42 7.83 -4.58
N THR A 64 7.96 7.28 -5.66
CA THR A 64 7.29 6.23 -6.43
C THR A 64 7.57 4.89 -5.78
N VAL A 65 6.50 4.20 -5.34
CA VAL A 65 6.58 2.84 -4.80
C VAL A 65 6.38 1.86 -5.96
N PRO A 66 7.40 1.07 -6.35
CA PRO A 66 7.27 0.12 -7.45
C PRO A 66 6.30 -1.00 -7.06
N PRO A 67 5.59 -1.59 -8.04
CA PRO A 67 4.85 -2.82 -7.79
C PRO A 67 5.79 -3.96 -7.40
N LEU A 68 5.26 -4.95 -6.68
CA LEU A 68 6.05 -6.06 -6.11
C LEU A 68 6.77 -6.89 -7.18
N ARG A 69 6.20 -7.00 -8.40
CA ARG A 69 6.84 -7.66 -9.55
C ARG A 69 8.16 -7.03 -10.00
N GLU A 70 8.37 -5.75 -9.72
CA GLU A 70 9.61 -5.03 -10.00
C GLU A 70 10.61 -5.12 -8.84
N ARG A 71 10.21 -5.75 -7.72
CA ARG A 71 11.01 -5.92 -6.50
C ARG A 71 10.97 -7.37 -5.99
N PRO A 72 11.36 -8.37 -6.81
CA PRO A 72 11.29 -9.78 -6.43
C PRO A 72 12.09 -10.10 -5.16
N GLN A 73 13.20 -9.39 -4.93
CA GLN A 73 14.03 -9.53 -3.73
C GLN A 73 13.30 -9.24 -2.41
N ASP A 74 12.20 -8.47 -2.45
CA ASP A 74 11.42 -8.14 -1.25
C ASP A 74 10.35 -9.19 -0.95
N ILE A 75 10.06 -10.11 -1.87
CA ILE A 75 9.00 -11.11 -1.72
C ILE A 75 9.29 -12.04 -0.55
N MET A 76 10.51 -12.59 -0.45
CA MET A 76 10.86 -13.52 0.62
C MET A 76 10.91 -12.84 1.99
N PRO A 77 11.59 -11.68 2.18
CA PRO A 77 11.54 -10.96 3.45
C PRO A 77 10.11 -10.60 3.91
N LEU A 78 9.24 -10.19 2.99
CA LEU A 78 7.83 -9.95 3.30
C LEU A 78 7.10 -11.23 3.69
N THR A 79 7.38 -12.34 3.00
CA THR A 79 6.81 -13.66 3.32
C THR A 79 7.20 -14.10 4.72
N GLU A 80 8.49 -14.00 5.07
CA GLU A 80 8.99 -14.31 6.41
C GLU A 80 8.32 -13.47 7.49
N LEU A 81 8.17 -12.16 7.24
CA LEU A 81 7.49 -11.24 8.15
C LEU A 81 6.03 -11.65 8.37
N PHE A 82 5.30 -11.96 7.30
CA PHE A 82 3.89 -12.37 7.40
C PHE A 82 3.73 -13.73 8.07
N VAL A 83 4.60 -14.70 7.75
CA VAL A 83 4.57 -16.02 8.40
C VAL A 83 4.83 -15.91 9.89
N ALA A 84 5.84 -15.15 10.31
CA ALA A 84 6.11 -14.92 11.73
C ALA A 84 4.90 -14.28 12.42
N ARG A 85 4.38 -13.19 11.85
CA ARG A 85 3.24 -12.47 12.39
C ARG A 85 1.99 -13.35 12.54
N PHE A 86 1.66 -14.16 11.54
CA PHE A 86 0.46 -14.98 11.57
C PHE A 86 0.60 -16.20 12.48
N ALA A 87 1.80 -16.79 12.57
CA ALA A 87 2.07 -17.84 13.54
C ALA A 87 1.88 -17.32 14.99
N ASP A 88 2.40 -16.12 15.27
CA ASP A 88 2.23 -15.44 16.57
C ASP A 88 0.76 -15.12 16.86
N GLU A 89 0.02 -14.56 15.88
CA GLU A 89 -1.41 -14.24 16.01
C GLU A 89 -2.29 -15.49 16.25
N GLN A 90 -1.89 -16.66 15.74
CA GLN A 90 -2.60 -17.93 15.91
C GLN A 90 -2.11 -18.76 17.11
N GLY A 91 -1.01 -18.36 17.76
CA GLY A 91 -0.40 -19.12 18.86
C GLY A 91 0.18 -20.46 18.41
N VAL A 92 0.58 -20.58 17.15
CA VAL A 92 1.16 -21.81 16.56
C VAL A 92 2.66 -21.65 16.36
N ALA A 93 3.37 -22.77 16.28
CA ALA A 93 4.79 -22.75 15.95
C ALA A 93 5.00 -22.22 14.53
N ARG A 94 5.95 -21.29 14.37
CA ARG A 94 6.32 -20.75 13.06
C ARG A 94 6.79 -21.88 12.13
N PRO A 95 6.13 -22.13 10.99
CA PRO A 95 6.58 -23.14 10.05
C PRO A 95 7.88 -22.72 9.38
N LYS A 96 8.71 -23.70 9.04
CA LYS A 96 9.87 -23.50 8.17
C LYS A 96 9.41 -23.12 6.77
N LEU A 97 10.19 -22.32 6.07
CA LEU A 97 9.93 -22.01 4.67
C LEU A 97 10.74 -22.96 3.79
N SER A 98 10.08 -23.63 2.84
CA SER A 98 10.75 -24.47 1.86
C SER A 98 11.71 -23.67 0.97
N SER A 99 12.83 -24.27 0.56
CA SER A 99 13.82 -23.64 -0.34
C SER A 99 13.22 -23.23 -1.69
N ASP A 100 12.22 -23.97 -2.17
CA ASP A 100 11.61 -23.75 -3.49
C ASP A 100 10.57 -22.62 -3.47
N LEU A 101 10.19 -22.16 -2.27
CA LEU A 101 9.16 -21.15 -2.06
C LEU A 101 9.55 -19.81 -2.70
N ASN A 102 10.83 -19.43 -2.61
CA ASN A 102 11.30 -18.18 -3.21
C ASN A 102 11.12 -18.17 -4.72
N SER A 103 11.57 -19.26 -5.36
CA SER A 103 11.49 -19.44 -6.80
C SER A 103 10.04 -19.48 -7.28
N PHE A 104 9.13 -20.09 -6.50
CA PHE A 104 7.71 -20.11 -6.81
C PHE A 104 7.07 -18.73 -6.70
N LEU A 105 7.22 -18.06 -5.55
CA LEU A 105 6.59 -16.75 -5.31
C LEU A 105 7.15 -15.66 -6.21
N SER A 106 8.44 -15.72 -6.56
CA SER A 106 9.09 -14.74 -7.44
C SER A 106 8.69 -14.85 -8.91
N LYS A 107 8.16 -15.99 -9.34
CA LYS A 107 7.65 -16.18 -10.72
C LYS A 107 6.27 -15.57 -10.93
N TYR A 108 5.52 -15.32 -9.86
CA TYR A 108 4.17 -14.80 -9.95
C TYR A 108 4.16 -13.26 -10.02
N GLY A 109 3.27 -12.70 -10.86
CA GLY A 109 3.26 -11.26 -11.15
C GLY A 109 2.65 -10.35 -10.08
N TRP A 110 2.05 -10.92 -9.03
CA TRP A 110 1.44 -10.20 -7.90
C TRP A 110 0.62 -8.95 -8.30
N PRO A 111 -0.46 -9.08 -9.10
CA PRO A 111 -1.30 -7.94 -9.48
C PRO A 111 -1.88 -7.19 -8.26
N GLY A 112 -2.16 -7.89 -7.15
CA GLY A 112 -2.58 -7.28 -5.90
C GLY A 112 -1.44 -6.90 -4.95
N ASN A 113 -0.19 -6.92 -5.41
CA ASN A 113 1.03 -6.57 -4.67
C ASN A 113 1.10 -7.24 -3.30
N VAL A 114 1.65 -6.53 -2.31
CA VAL A 114 1.80 -6.97 -0.92
C VAL A 114 0.48 -7.44 -0.30
N ARG A 115 -0.67 -6.85 -0.68
CA ARG A 115 -1.98 -7.28 -0.16
C ARG A 115 -2.32 -8.70 -0.60
N GLN A 116 -2.07 -9.03 -1.86
CA GLN A 116 -2.31 -10.38 -2.38
C GLN A 116 -1.32 -11.38 -1.77
N LEU A 117 -0.03 -11.04 -1.68
CA LEU A 117 0.98 -11.86 -1.01
C LEU A 117 0.54 -12.19 0.42
N LYS A 118 0.24 -11.17 1.22
CA LYS A 118 -0.22 -11.32 2.60
C LYS A 118 -1.41 -12.27 2.72
N ASN A 119 -2.43 -12.11 1.87
CA ASN A 119 -3.63 -12.94 1.91
C ASN A 119 -3.38 -14.38 1.44
N ALA A 120 -2.47 -14.59 0.48
CA ALA A 120 -2.06 -15.91 0.04
C ALA A 120 -1.34 -16.67 1.16
N ILE A 121 -0.39 -16.02 1.83
CA ILE A 121 0.32 -16.59 2.98
C ILE A 121 -0.62 -16.88 4.15
N TYR A 122 -1.52 -15.95 4.48
CA TYR A 122 -2.52 -16.14 5.53
C TYR A 122 -3.37 -17.40 5.28
N ARG A 123 -3.87 -17.56 4.05
CA ARG A 123 -4.66 -18.74 3.66
C ARG A 123 -3.85 -20.03 3.73
N ALA A 124 -2.62 -20.01 3.25
CA ALA A 124 -1.76 -21.19 3.29
C ALA A 124 -1.52 -21.64 4.74
N LEU A 125 -1.22 -20.71 5.65
CA LEU A 125 -1.02 -21.05 7.08
C LEU A 125 -2.27 -21.60 7.75
N THR A 126 -3.46 -21.12 7.41
CA THR A 126 -4.71 -21.68 7.96
C THR A 126 -5.01 -23.10 7.49
N GLN A 127 -4.42 -23.54 6.38
CA GLN A 127 -4.65 -24.85 5.77
C GLN A 127 -3.49 -25.83 6.01
N THR A 128 -2.34 -25.32 6.50
CA THR A 128 -1.14 -26.12 6.69
C THR A 128 -1.22 -26.84 8.03
N GLU A 129 -1.31 -28.17 8.00
CA GLU A 129 -1.23 -29.03 9.19
C GLU A 129 0.23 -29.43 9.55
N GLY A 130 1.22 -28.94 8.78
CA GLY A 130 2.63 -29.32 8.88
C GLY A 130 3.57 -28.24 9.44
N PHE A 131 4.84 -28.62 9.64
CA PHE A 131 5.91 -27.74 10.16
C PHE A 131 6.68 -26.97 9.08
N GLU A 132 6.27 -27.08 7.82
CA GLU A 132 6.95 -26.49 6.67
C GLU A 132 5.92 -25.97 5.67
N LEU A 133 6.07 -24.71 5.25
CA LEU A 133 5.27 -24.06 4.22
C LEU A 133 5.92 -24.29 2.85
N ARG A 134 5.19 -24.93 1.95
CA ARG A 134 5.63 -25.34 0.62
C ARG A 134 4.85 -24.60 -0.48
N PRO A 135 5.37 -24.54 -1.73
CA PRO A 135 4.66 -23.95 -2.85
C PRO A 135 3.24 -24.47 -3.06
N GLN A 136 3.03 -25.78 -2.85
CA GLN A 136 1.73 -26.45 -3.01
C GLN A 136 0.65 -25.96 -2.03
N ASP A 137 1.05 -25.42 -0.87
CA ASP A 137 0.11 -24.94 0.14
C ASP A 137 -0.40 -23.53 -0.21
N ILE A 138 0.23 -22.87 -1.19
CA ILE A 138 -0.11 -21.52 -1.64
C ILE A 138 -0.93 -21.60 -2.92
N VAL A 139 -2.24 -21.41 -2.78
CA VAL A 139 -3.15 -21.30 -3.93
C VAL A 139 -3.10 -19.88 -4.50
N LEU A 140 -2.52 -19.75 -5.69
CA LEU A 140 -2.49 -18.50 -6.46
C LEU A 140 -3.58 -18.53 -7.53
N PRO A 141 -4.38 -17.45 -7.68
CA PRO A 141 -5.36 -17.36 -8.76
C PRO A 141 -4.66 -17.27 -10.13
N GLU A 142 -5.16 -18.05 -11.08
CA GLU A 142 -4.86 -17.89 -12.51
C GLU A 142 -5.60 -16.65 -13.01
N PHE A 143 -4.87 -15.74 -13.67
CA PHE A 143 -5.42 -14.55 -14.31
C PHE A 143 -5.00 -14.53 -15.78
#